data_AF-A0A4S2GEN2-F1
#
_entry.id   AF-A0A4S2GEN2-F1
#
_cell.length_a   1.000
_cell.length_b   1.000
_cell.length_c   1.000
_cell.angle_alpha   90.00
_cell.angle_beta   90.00
_cell.angle_gamma   90.00
#
_symmetry.space_group_name_H-M   'P 1'
#
loop_
_entity.id
_entity.type
_entity.pdbx_description
1 polymer ?
#
loop_
_entity_poly.entity_id
_entity_poly.type
_entity_poly.pdbx_seq_one_letter_code
_entity_poly.pdbx_strand_id
1 'polypeptide(L)' 'MRKDRYSTIPLKWNDKAKKLTIGKRSGSFDGMPASRTFNVKIAGDDNIRKVTYTGNQVVVK' A
#
# COMPACT_ATOMS: atom_id res chain seq x y z
N MET A 1 -6.02 -22.41 14.92
CA MET A 1 -6.01 -20.98 14.53
C MET A 1 -5.86 -20.88 13.02
N ARG A 2 -6.80 -20.24 12.32
CA ARG A 2 -6.82 -20.17 10.84
C ARG A 2 -5.87 -19.05 10.39
N LYS A 3 -4.60 -19.39 10.14
CA LYS A 3 -3.52 -18.44 9.77
C LYS A 3 -3.60 -17.92 8.32
N ASP A 4 -4.60 -18.36 7.55
CA ASP A 4 -4.60 -18.19 6.08
C ASP A 4 -5.80 -17.40 5.55
N ARG A 5 -6.42 -16.56 6.40
CA ARG A 5 -7.56 -15.69 6.00
C ARG A 5 -7.29 -14.20 6.24
N TYR A 6 -6.09 -13.74 5.92
CA TYR A 6 -5.79 -12.32 5.91
C TYR A 6 -4.67 -12.03 4.93
N SER A 7 -4.52 -10.74 4.62
CA SER A 7 -3.40 -10.25 3.85
C SER A 7 -2.82 -9.02 4.53
N THR A 8 -1.50 -8.89 4.48
CA THR A 8 -0.76 -7.74 4.98
C THR A 8 -0.15 -6.98 3.81
N ILE A 9 -0.30 -5.65 3.83
CA ILE A 9 0.38 -4.73 2.90
C ILE A 9 1.28 -3.83 3.74
N PRO A 10 2.62 -4.02 3.72
CA PRO A 10 3.53 -3.21 4.52
C PRO A 10 3.57 -1.77 3.98
N LEU A 11 3.45 -0.78 4.86
CA LEU A 11 3.65 0.63 4.54
C LEU A 11 4.92 1.12 5.23
N LYS A 12 5.84 1.75 4.49
CA LYS A 12 7.09 2.27 5.04
C LYS A 12 7.33 3.70 4.58
N TRP A 13 7.49 4.62 5.53
CA TRP A 13 7.86 6.01 5.25
C TRP A 13 9.38 6.19 5.40
N ASN A 14 9.99 6.87 4.43
CA ASN A 14 11.34 7.39 4.54
C ASN A 14 11.26 8.92 4.57
N ASP A 15 11.48 9.49 5.75
CA ASP A 15 11.32 10.92 5.99
C ASP A 15 12.37 11.77 5.25
N LYS A 16 13.64 11.36 5.32
CA LYS A 16 14.74 12.03 4.61
C LYS A 16 14.49 12.11 3.10
N ALA A 17 13.91 11.08 2.52
CA ALA A 17 13.61 11.02 1.09
C ALA A 17 12.21 11.54 0.74
N LYS A 18 11.35 11.81 1.72
CA LYS A 18 9.92 12.09 1.59
C LYS A 18 9.19 11.08 0.69
N LYS A 19 9.41 9.78 0.95
CA LYS A 19 8.85 8.68 0.14
C LYS A 19 8.07 7.69 0.97
N LEU A 20 6.88 7.35 0.50
CA LEU A 20 6.08 6.23 1.00
C LEU A 20 6.28 5.03 0.09
N THR A 21 6.67 3.90 0.66
CA THR A 21 6.66 2.60 -0.02
C THR A 21 5.43 1.82 0.41
N ILE A 22 4.58 1.46 -0.56
CA ILE A 22 3.52 0.48 -0.42
C ILE A 22 4.11 -0.86 -0.85
N GLY A 23 4.40 -1.75 0.11
CA GLY A 23 5.10 -3.00 -0.11
C GLY A 23 4.29 -4.06 -0.86
N LYS A 24 4.95 -5.17 -1.23
CA LYS A 24 4.28 -6.35 -1.79
C LYS A 24 3.28 -6.92 -0.78
N ARG A 25 2.09 -7.30 -1.25
CA ARG A 25 1.06 -7.95 -0.45
C ARG A 25 1.50 -9.37 -0.09
N SER A 26 1.37 -9.74 1.18
CA SER A 26 1.58 -11.11 1.66
C SER A 26 0.28 -11.66 2.23
N GLY A 27 -0.04 -12.92 1.91
CA GLY A 27 -1.31 -13.56 2.26
C GLY A 27 -2.47 -13.20 1.32
N SER A 28 -3.55 -13.94 1.48
CA SER A 28 -4.79 -13.83 0.70
C SER A 28 -5.97 -14.33 1.52
N PHE A 29 -7.18 -13.99 1.09
CA PHE A 29 -8.41 -14.54 1.64
C PHE A 29 -9.48 -14.58 0.54
N ASP A 30 -10.50 -15.42 0.73
CA ASP A 30 -11.58 -15.60 -0.23
C ASP A 30 -12.31 -14.27 -0.47
N GLY A 31 -12.48 -13.90 -1.74
CA GLY A 31 -13.08 -12.62 -2.13
C GLY A 31 -12.14 -11.40 -2.05
N MET A 32 -10.85 -11.58 -1.76
CA MET A 32 -9.90 -10.46 -1.73
C MET A 32 -9.79 -9.78 -3.12
N PRO A 33 -9.97 -8.45 -3.20
CA PRO A 33 -9.77 -7.72 -4.45
C PRO A 33 -8.33 -7.85 -4.97
N ALA A 34 -8.20 -8.17 -6.26
CA ALA A 34 -6.89 -8.26 -6.92
C ALA A 34 -6.18 -6.90 -6.89
N SER A 35 -6.92 -5.82 -7.14
CA SER A 35 -6.44 -4.43 -7.13
C SER A 35 -7.13 -3.56 -6.08
N ARG A 36 -6.45 -2.50 -5.66
CA ARG A 36 -6.94 -1.45 -4.75
C ARG A 36 -6.47 -0.09 -5.26
N THR A 37 -7.25 0.95 -5.01
CA THR A 37 -6.81 2.33 -5.22
C THR A 37 -6.48 2.97 -3.88
N PHE A 38 -5.25 3.43 -3.72
CA PHE A 38 -4.85 4.24 -2.58
C PHE A 38 -4.82 5.72 -2.97
N ASN A 39 -5.44 6.58 -2.16
CA ASN A 39 -5.26 8.02 -2.26
C ASN A 39 -4.27 8.42 -1.16
N VAL A 40 -3.04 8.75 -1.54
CA VAL A 40 -1.97 9.12 -0.61
C VAL A 40 -1.91 10.64 -0.47
N LYS A 41 -2.14 11.12 0.75
CA LYS A 41 -1.97 12.53 1.14
C LYS A 41 -0.81 12.61 2.11
N ILE A 42 0.24 13.34 1.73
CA ILE A 42 1.41 13.58 2.58
C ILE A 42 1.14 14.87 3.36
N ALA A 43 1.35 14.85 4.68
CA ALA A 43 1.19 16.04 5.50
C ALA A 43 2.18 17.14 5.07
N GLY A 44 1.69 18.36 4.88
CA GLY A 44 2.49 19.47 4.36
C GLY A 44 2.62 19.51 2.83
N ASP A 45 1.92 18.64 2.11
CA ASP A 45 1.79 18.70 0.64
C ASP A 45 0.30 18.78 0.27
N ASP A 46 -0.05 19.68 -0.64
CA ASP A 46 -1.44 19.89 -1.07
C ASP A 46 -1.95 18.81 -2.03
N ASN A 47 -1.06 18.04 -2.65
CA ASN A 47 -1.41 17.06 -3.67
C ASN A 47 -1.89 15.71 -3.08
N ILE A 48 -2.95 15.16 -3.67
CA ILE A 48 -3.36 13.76 -3.48
C ILE A 48 -2.78 12.92 -4.62
N ARG A 49 -2.08 11.85 -4.26
CA ARG A 49 -1.52 10.91 -5.24
C ARG A 49 -2.38 9.66 -5.28
N LYS A 50 -3.07 9.46 -6.40
CA LYS A 50 -3.86 8.26 -6.65
C LYS A 50 -2.95 7.14 -7.16
N VAL A 51 -2.94 6.01 -6.47
CA VAL A 51 -2.11 4.85 -6.79
C VAL A 51 -3.00 3.64 -7.05
N THR A 52 -2.91 3.09 -8.26
CA THR A 52 -3.47 1.77 -8.59
C THR A 52 -2.49 0.70 -8.13
N TYR A 53 -2.89 -0.06 -7.11
CA TYR A 53 -2.08 -1.09 -6.47
C TYR A 53 -2.63 -2.47 -6.81
N THR A 54 -1.78 -3.35 -7.35
CA THR A 54 -2.16 -4.70 -7.80
C THR A 54 -1.61 -5.82 -6.92
N GLY A 55 -1.01 -5.47 -5.77
CA GLY A 55 -0.31 -6.42 -4.89
C GLY A 55 1.22 -6.36 -5.00
N ASN A 56 1.75 -5.70 -6.03
CA ASN A 56 3.19 -5.46 -6.20
C ASN A 56 3.62 -4.17 -5.49
N GLN A 57 4.91 -4.10 -5.12
CA GLN A 57 5.46 -2.92 -4.46
C GLN A 57 5.37 -1.67 -5.36
N VAL A 58 4.98 -0.54 -4.77
CA VAL A 58 4.95 0.77 -5.41
C VAL A 58 5.58 1.81 -4.49
N VAL A 59 6.36 2.73 -5.05
CA VAL A 59 6.94 3.87 -4.32
C VAL A 59 6.22 5.14 -4.75
N VAL A 60 5.77 5.91 -3.76
CA VAL A 60 5.08 7.18 -3.90
C VAL A 60 6.02 8.28 -3.39
N LYS A 61 6.31 9.25 -4.25
CA LYS A 61 7.05 10.49 -3.93
C LYS A 61 6.05 11.60 -3.83
#